data_AF-A0A4U9HE83-F1
#
_entry.id   AF-A0A4U9HE83-F1
#
_cell.length_a   1.000
_cell.length_b   1.000
_cell.length_c   1.000
_cell.angle_alpha   90.00
_cell.angle_beta   90.00
_cell.angle_gamma   90.00
#
_symmetry.space_group_name_H-M   'P 1'
#
loop_
_entity.id
_entity.type
_entity.pdbx_description
1 polymer ?
#
loop_
_entity_poly.entity_id
_entity_poly.type
_entity_poly.pdbx_seq_one_letter_code
_entity_poly.pdbx_strand_id
1 'polypeptide(L)' 'MIVISSELPEVLGLSDRVLVMHEGKLKANLNNQNLTQEQVMEAALRSERHVEKQSI' A
#
# COMPACT_ATOMS: atom_id res chain seq x y z
N MET A 1 -1.23 -15.40 2.22
CA MET A 1 -2.60 -15.39 2.79
C MET A 1 -3.38 -14.27 2.13
N ILE A 2 -4.66 -14.44 1.83
CA ILE A 2 -5.52 -13.35 1.33
C ILE A 2 -6.41 -12.93 2.50
N VAL A 3 -6.29 -11.68 2.93
CA VAL A 3 -7.06 -11.08 4.02
C VAL A 3 -7.88 -9.94 3.45
N ILE A 4 -9.14 -9.86 3.84
CA ILE A 4 -10.03 -8.73 3.53
C ILE A 4 -10.45 -8.15 4.87
N SER A 5 -9.98 -6.94 5.18
CA SER A 5 -10.35 -6.20 6.39
C SER A 5 -10.61 -4.75 6.04
N SER A 6 -11.53 -4.12 6.77
CA SER A 6 -11.78 -2.68 6.72
C SER A 6 -10.87 -1.89 7.66
N GLU A 7 -10.16 -2.57 8.57
CA GLU A 7 -9.29 -1.95 9.57
C GLU A 7 -7.84 -2.04 9.14
N LEU A 8 -7.23 -0.87 8.90
CA LEU A 8 -5.84 -0.79 8.44
C LEU A 8 -4.81 -1.45 9.38
N PRO A 9 -4.93 -1.35 10.72
CA PRO A 9 -4.03 -2.01 11.65
C PRO A 9 -4.00 -3.54 11.50
N GLU A 10 -5.14 -4.16 11.18
CA GLU A 10 -5.22 -5.61 11.00
C GLU A 10 -4.49 -6.05 9.73
N VAL A 11 -4.67 -5.32 8.64
CA VAL A 11 -3.95 -5.57 7.37
C VAL A 11 -2.44 -5.44 7.58
N LEU A 12 -1.99 -4.43 8.32
CA LEU A 12 -0.58 -4.23 8.66
C LEU A 12 -0.02 -5.30 9.60
N GLY A 13 -0.84 -5.92 10.44
CA GLY A 13 -0.38 -7.01 11.32
C GLY A 13 -0.16 -8.34 10.61
N LEU A 14 -0.84 -8.55 9.47
CA LEU A 14 -0.95 -9.86 8.83
C LEU A 14 -0.32 -9.94 7.43
N SER A 15 -0.06 -8.81 6.77
CA SER A 15 0.33 -8.77 5.37
C SER A 15 1.83 -8.55 5.20
N ASP A 16 2.46 -9.23 4.24
CA ASP A 16 3.86 -8.92 3.85
C ASP A 16 3.96 -7.67 2.98
N ARG A 17 2.91 -7.38 2.20
CA ARG A 17 2.84 -6.24 1.26
C ARG A 17 1.47 -5.58 1.31
N VAL A 18 1.45 -4.27 1.10
CA VAL A 18 0.23 -3.46 1.03
C VAL A 18 0.15 -2.78 -0.33
N LEU A 19 -0.95 -3.04 -1.05
CA LEU A 19 -1.26 -2.46 -2.35
C LEU A 19 -2.37 -1.43 -2.15
N VAL A 20 -2.15 -0.19 -2.56
CA VAL A 20 -3.15 0.87 -2.47
C VAL A 20 -3.72 1.12 -3.85
N MET A 21 -5.04 1.03 -3.99
CA MET A 21 -5.74 1.24 -5.25
C MET A 21 -6.71 2.41 -5.16
N HIS A 22 -6.87 3.14 -6.26
CA HIS A 22 -7.86 4.21 -6.41
C HIS A 22 -8.39 4.20 -7.84
N GLU A 23 -9.72 4.21 -8.00
CA GLU A 23 -10.38 4.18 -9.33
C GLU A 23 -9.86 3.07 -10.27
N GLY A 24 -9.65 1.87 -9.73
CA GLY A 24 -9.17 0.72 -10.50
C GLY A 24 -7.68 0.76 -10.88
N LYS A 25 -6.93 1.78 -10.44
CA LYS A 25 -5.48 1.88 -10.66
C LYS A 25 -4.69 1.58 -9.39
N LEU A 26 -3.52 0.99 -9.55
CA LEU A 26 -2.56 0.80 -8.46
C LEU A 26 -1.80 2.11 -8.21
N LYS A 27 -2.01 2.69 -7.04
CA LYS A 27 -1.43 3.97 -6.61
C LYS A 27 -0.12 3.78 -5.83
N ALA A 28 0.00 2.69 -5.08
CA ALA A 28 1.22 2.35 -4.35
C ALA A 28 1.38 0.84 -4.16
N ASN A 29 2.64 0.39 -4.11
CA ASN A 29 3.04 -0.97 -3.74
C ASN A 29 4.09 -0.87 -2.62
N LEU A 30 3.66 -1.15 -1.39
CA LEU A 30 4.44 -0.92 -0.18
C LEU A 30 4.88 -2.27 0.41
N ASN A 31 6.13 -2.33 0.87
CA ASN A 31 6.63 -3.45 1.65
C ASN A 31 6.30 -3.20 3.12
N ASN A 32 5.74 -4.20 3.82
CA ASN A 32 5.33 -4.05 5.22
C ASN A 32 6.49 -4.35 6.20
N GLN A 33 7.59 -3.63 6.06
CA GLN A 33 8.73 -3.69 6.99
C GLN A 33 8.69 -2.46 7.90
N ASN A 34 7.93 -2.55 9.00
CA ASN A 34 7.61 -1.43 9.90
C ASN A 34 6.76 -0.33 9.24
N LEU A 35 5.88 -0.70 8.32
CA LEU A 35 5.00 0.25 7.65
C LEU A 35 3.93 0.74 8.65
N THR A 36 3.80 2.05 8.79
CA THR A 36 2.80 2.65 9.68
C THR A 36 1.50 2.95 8.94
N GLN A 37 0.41 3.06 9.69
CA GLN A 37 -0.88 3.48 9.15
C GLN A 37 -0.82 4.85 8.49
N GLU A 38 -0.05 5.78 9.07
CA GLU A 38 0.13 7.13 8.52
C GLU A 38 0.80 7.09 7.15
N GLN A 39 1.84 6.27 6.96
CA GLN A 39 2.53 6.09 5.67
C GLN A 39 1.60 5.51 4.59
N VAL A 40 0.73 4.56 4.96
CA VAL A 40 -0.26 4.01 4.02
C VAL A 40 -1.29 5.07 3.64
N MET A 41 -1.79 5.83 4.61
CA MET A 41 -2.76 6.90 4.35
C MET A 41 -2.16 8.00 3.48
N GLU A 42 -0.91 8.36 3.74
CA GLU A 42 -0.17 9.31 2.93
C GLU A 42 -0.01 8.83 1.48
N ALA A 43 0.32 7.54 1.28
CA ALA A 43 0.37 6.93 -0.05
C ALA A 43 -1.01 6.90 -0.74
N ALA A 44 -2.09 6.70 0.03
CA ALA A 44 -3.46 6.75 -0.47
C ALA A 44 -3.91 8.15 -0.87
N LEU A 45 -3.37 9.20 -0.24
CA LEU A 45 -3.74 10.60 -0.50
C LEU A 45 -2.84 11.27 -1.54
N ARG A 46 -1.53 10.97 -1.59
CA ARG A 46 -0.57 11.59 -2.53
C ARG A 46 -0.99 11.42 -3.99
N SER A 47 -1.21 12.50 -4.73
CA SER A 47 -1.38 12.45 -6.19
C SER A 47 -0.11 11.89 -6.86
N GLU A 48 -0.27 10.96 -7.81
CA GLU A 48 0.78 10.11 -8.36
C GLU A 48 2.04 10.89 -8.82
N ARG A 49 3.22 10.49 -8.31
CA ARG A 49 4.46 10.56 -9.08
C ARG A 49 4.80 9.12 -9.48
N HIS A 50 4.68 8.82 -10.77
CA HIS A 50 5.13 7.57 -11.35
C HIS A 50 6.60 7.36 -10.97
N VAL A 51 6.88 6.43 -10.06
CA VAL A 51 8.20 5.82 -9.96
C VAL A 51 8.14 4.60 -10.87
N GLU A 52 8.36 4.84 -12.17
CA GLU A 52 8.96 3.82 -13.02
C GLU A 52 10.30 3.47 -12.38
N LYS A 53 10.37 2.31 -11.71
CA LYS A 53 11.64 1.60 -11.59
C LYS A 53 11.63 0.46 -12.62
N GLN A 54 12.14 0.86 -13.77
CA GLN A 54 12.65 0.13 -14.91
C GLN A 54 13.60 -1.03 -14.52
N SER A 55 13.60 -2.07 -15.38
CA SER A 55 14.64 -3.08 -15.64
C SER A 55 15.36 -3.75 -14.47
N ILE A 56 15.25 -5.07 -14.38
CA ILE A 56 16.28 -6.01 -14.89
C ILE A 56 15.57 -7.23 -15.50
#